data_AF-A0A4P1QXY1-F1
#
_entry.id   AF-A0A4P1QXY1-F1
#
_cell.length_a   1.000
_cell.length_b   1.000
_cell.length_c   1.000
_cell.angle_alpha   90.00
_cell.angle_beta   90.00
_cell.angle_gamma   90.00
#
_symmetry.space_group_name_H-M   'P 1'
#
loop_
_entity.id
_entity.type
_entity.pdbx_description
1 polymer ?
#
loop_
_entity_poly.entity_id
_entity_poly.type
_entity_poly.pdbx_seq_one_letter_code
_entity_poly.pdbx_strand_id
1 'polypeptide(L)'
;MSLTTYLTRRAAQKERVRILYRRALKDTLNWAVHRHLFYDDASILRDRFEKNKHVEDVDTIDQLIADGEASYNKWRHPDPYIVPWAPGGSKFNRNPTPPQGSYTRMVIGKGIIHFERVKHKGGVGIPLILEGCL
;
A
#
# COMPACT_ATOMS: atom_id res chain seq x y z
N MET A 1 27.75 -0.04 -24.38
CA MET A 1 27.01 -0.61 -23.22
C MET A 1 26.92 -2.13 -23.39
N SER A 2 27.05 -2.90 -22.32
CA SER A 2 26.80 -4.35 -22.33
C SER A 2 25.30 -4.62 -22.51
N LEU A 3 24.93 -5.69 -23.23
CA LEU A 3 23.52 -6.08 -23.41
C LEU A 3 22.81 -6.25 -22.07
N THR A 4 23.47 -6.86 -21.10
CA THR A 4 22.94 -7.06 -19.75
C THR A 4 22.62 -5.75 -19.06
N THR A 5 23.51 -4.74 -19.16
CA THR A 5 23.28 -3.44 -18.52
C THR A 5 22.19 -2.62 -19.20
N TYR A 6 22.03 -2.78 -20.52
CA TYR A 6 20.91 -2.19 -21.25
C TYR A 6 19.57 -2.79 -20.82
N LEU A 7 19.47 -4.12 -20.75
CA LEU A 7 18.24 -4.82 -20.36
C LEU A 7 17.81 -4.50 -18.92
N THR A 8 18.76 -4.45 -17.98
CA THR A 8 18.46 -4.07 -16.59
C THR A 8 18.00 -2.62 -16.50
N ARG A 9 18.65 -1.69 -17.23
CA ARG A 9 18.21 -0.27 -17.30
C ARG A 9 16.79 -0.16 -17.86
N ARG A 10 16.47 -0.85 -18.96
CA ARG A 10 15.10 -0.85 -19.53
C ARG A 10 14.07 -1.46 -18.57
N ALA A 11 14.42 -2.52 -17.85
CA ALA A 11 13.52 -3.10 -16.84
C ALA A 11 13.25 -2.12 -15.67
N ALA A 12 14.29 -1.45 -15.18
CA ALA A 12 14.16 -0.44 -14.13
C ALA A 12 13.32 0.76 -14.59
N GLN A 13 13.53 1.25 -15.82
CA GLN A 13 12.72 2.33 -16.41
C GLN A 13 11.23 1.94 -16.47
N LYS A 14 10.92 0.73 -16.95
CA LYS A 14 9.54 0.23 -17.00
C LYS A 14 8.90 0.19 -15.61
N GLU A 15 9.63 -0.25 -14.60
CA GLU A 15 9.09 -0.28 -13.23
C GLU A 15 8.89 1.14 -12.67
N ARG A 16 9.84 2.05 -12.87
CA ARG A 16 9.70 3.46 -12.45
C ARG A 16 8.48 4.12 -13.08
N VAL A 17 8.27 3.95 -14.38
CA VAL A 17 7.08 4.47 -15.09
C VAL A 17 5.79 3.89 -14.50
N ARG A 18 5.74 2.58 -14.23
CA ARG A 18 4.56 1.94 -13.62
C ARG A 18 4.27 2.45 -12.22
N ILE A 19 5.31 2.62 -11.39
CA ILE A 19 5.18 3.18 -10.05
C ILE A 19 4.70 4.63 -10.12
N LEU A 20 5.32 5.44 -10.97
CA LEU A 20 4.96 6.85 -11.17
C LEU A 20 3.50 6.99 -11.61
N TYR A 21 3.07 6.22 -12.61
CA TYR A 21 1.68 6.22 -13.08
C TYR A 21 0.69 5.84 -11.97
N ARG A 22 0.96 4.76 -11.23
CA ARG A 22 0.13 4.33 -10.09
C ARG A 22 0.03 5.40 -9.01
N ARG A 23 1.16 6.04 -8.69
CA ARG A 23 1.23 7.12 -7.69
C ARG A 23 0.48 8.38 -8.16
N ALA A 24 0.73 8.82 -9.38
CA ALA A 24 0.07 9.97 -9.98
C ALA A 24 -1.46 9.79 -10.03
N LEU A 25 -1.94 8.64 -10.50
CA LEU A 25 -3.38 8.33 -10.50
C LEU A 25 -4.00 8.37 -9.09
N LYS A 26 -3.29 7.81 -8.10
CA LYS A 26 -3.77 7.82 -6.71
C LYS A 26 -3.84 9.27 -6.19
N ASP A 27 -2.86 10.10 -6.49
CA ASP A 27 -2.88 11.51 -6.08
C ASP A 27 -3.92 12.33 -6.83
N THR A 28 -4.16 12.07 -8.12
CA THR A 28 -5.31 12.65 -8.84
C THR A 28 -6.62 12.32 -8.13
N LEU A 29 -6.78 11.08 -7.64
CA LEU A 29 -7.95 10.70 -6.86
C LEU A 29 -7.99 11.37 -5.47
N ASN A 30 -6.84 11.58 -4.83
CA ASN A 30 -6.76 12.26 -3.54
C ASN A 30 -7.20 13.74 -3.66
N TRP A 31 -6.85 14.41 -4.76
CA TRP A 31 -7.30 15.77 -5.06
C TRP A 31 -8.76 15.83 -5.50
N ALA A 32 -9.21 14.85 -6.30
CA ALA A 32 -10.58 14.81 -6.81
C ALA A 32 -11.55 14.28 -5.75
N VAL A 33 -12.25 15.20 -5.07
CA VAL A 33 -13.31 14.85 -4.09
C VAL A 33 -14.43 14.03 -4.74
N HIS A 34 -14.76 14.30 -6.01
CA HIS A 34 -15.85 13.66 -6.75
C HIS A 34 -15.36 12.82 -7.93
N ARG A 35 -16.07 11.71 -8.19
CA ARG A 35 -15.69 10.71 -9.21
C ARG A 35 -15.74 11.23 -10.64
N HIS A 36 -16.67 12.11 -10.98
CA HIS A 36 -16.78 12.63 -12.34
C HIS A 36 -15.55 13.48 -12.73
N LEU A 37 -15.08 14.36 -11.84
CA LEU A 37 -13.84 15.13 -12.04
C LEU A 37 -12.62 14.21 -12.17
N PHE A 38 -12.57 13.17 -11.33
CA PHE A 38 -11.48 12.20 -11.38
C PHE A 38 -11.37 11.51 -12.74
N TYR A 39 -12.47 11.14 -13.39
CA TYR A 39 -12.40 10.42 -14.67
C TYR A 39 -11.78 11.26 -15.79
N ASP A 40 -12.15 12.53 -15.88
CA ASP A 40 -11.61 13.45 -16.88
C ASP A 40 -10.10 13.68 -16.63
N ASP A 41 -9.72 13.97 -15.39
CA ASP A 41 -8.31 14.17 -15.02
C ASP A 41 -7.47 12.90 -15.20
N ALA A 42 -8.02 11.73 -14.86
CA ALA A 42 -7.35 10.44 -15.06
C ALA A 42 -7.16 10.11 -16.55
N SER A 43 -8.13 10.46 -17.41
CA SER A 43 -7.99 10.33 -18.86
C SER A 43 -6.87 11.23 -19.39
N ILE A 44 -6.88 12.52 -19.00
CA ILE A 44 -5.83 13.47 -19.38
C ILE A 44 -4.45 12.97 -18.92
N LEU A 45 -4.35 12.43 -17.70
CA LEU A 45 -3.13 11.83 -17.19
C LEU A 45 -2.70 10.64 -18.06
N ARG A 46 -3.62 9.73 -18.41
CA ARG A 46 -3.33 8.58 -19.26
C ARG A 46 -2.80 9.01 -20.63
N ASP A 47 -3.43 10.00 -21.25
CA ASP A 47 -3.02 10.52 -22.56
C ASP A 47 -1.59 11.08 -22.54
N ARG A 48 -1.19 11.74 -21.45
CA ARG A 48 0.19 12.22 -21.28
C ARG A 48 1.22 11.08 -21.26
N PHE A 49 0.87 9.94 -20.65
CA PHE A 49 1.74 8.75 -20.65
C PHE A 49 1.73 8.05 -22.02
N GLU A 50 0.57 7.92 -22.68
CA GLU A 50 0.47 7.28 -23.99
C GLU A 50 1.24 8.05 -25.08
N LYS A 51 1.23 9.39 -25.05
CA LYS A 51 2.00 10.24 -25.97
C LYS A 51 3.49 9.89 -26.04
N ASN A 52 4.07 9.41 -24.93
CA ASN A 52 5.51 9.11 -24.81
C ASN A 52 5.83 7.60 -24.82
N LYS A 53 4.83 6.74 -25.07
CA LYS A 53 4.98 5.28 -24.98
C LYS A 53 5.95 4.68 -26.00
N HIS A 54 6.08 5.32 -27.16
CA HIS A 54 6.88 4.84 -28.29
C HIS A 54 8.29 5.44 -28.35
N VAL A 55 8.72 6.16 -27.31
CA VAL A 55 10.10 6.66 -27.23
C VAL A 55 11.04 5.47 -27.00
N GLU A 56 12.06 5.34 -27.85
CA GLU A 56 13.04 4.25 -27.79
C GLU A 56 14.38 4.68 -27.20
N ASP A 57 14.75 5.96 -27.35
CA ASP A 57 16.01 6.48 -26.82
C ASP A 57 16.04 6.42 -25.29
N VAL A 58 17.06 5.73 -24.76
CA VAL A 58 17.13 5.37 -23.34
C VAL A 58 17.39 6.59 -22.48
N ASP A 59 18.20 7.53 -22.96
CA ASP A 59 18.56 8.73 -22.21
C ASP A 59 17.39 9.72 -22.18
N THR A 60 16.69 9.90 -23.30
CA THR A 60 15.43 10.66 -23.35
C THR A 60 14.38 10.07 -22.40
N ILE A 61 14.26 8.75 -22.31
CA ILE A 61 13.32 8.10 -21.37
C ILE A 61 13.67 8.41 -19.93
N ASP A 62 14.96 8.43 -19.56
CA ASP A 62 15.36 8.80 -18.20
C ASP A 62 15.05 10.27 -17.88
N GLN A 63 15.23 11.17 -18.84
CA GLN A 63 14.84 12.58 -18.69
C GLN A 63 13.33 12.72 -18.50
N LEU A 64 12.52 12.06 -19.34
CA LEU A 64 11.06 12.09 -19.22
C LEU A 64 10.57 11.52 -17.88
N ILE A 65 11.20 10.45 -17.38
CA ILE A 65 10.90 9.91 -16.05
C ILE A 65 11.25 10.91 -14.97
N ALA A 66 12.43 11.55 -15.04
CA ALA A 66 12.86 12.55 -14.06
C ALA A 66 11.92 13.77 -14.03
N ASP A 67 11.53 14.28 -15.19
CA ASP A 67 10.59 15.40 -15.32
C ASP A 67 9.20 15.04 -14.80
N GLY A 68 8.75 13.82 -15.08
CA GLY A 68 7.51 13.28 -14.57
C GLY A 68 7.52 13.12 -13.05
N GLU A 69 8.61 12.61 -12.47
CA GLU A 69 8.80 12.48 -11.02
C GLU A 69 8.88 13.86 -10.34
N ALA A 70 9.57 14.83 -10.94
CA ALA A 70 9.65 16.20 -10.44
C ALA A 70 8.29 16.89 -10.44
N SER A 71 7.54 16.75 -11.54
CA SER A 71 6.18 17.27 -11.68
C SER A 71 5.24 16.63 -10.66
N TYR A 72 5.29 15.31 -10.50
CA TYR A 72 4.53 14.59 -9.48
C TYR A 72 4.87 15.11 -8.09
N ASN A 73 6.16 15.19 -7.73
CA ASN A 73 6.60 15.63 -6.41
C ASN A 73 6.13 17.05 -6.06
N LYS A 74 6.08 17.95 -7.04
CA LYS A 74 5.58 19.33 -6.86
C LYS A 74 4.09 19.38 -6.50
N TRP A 75 3.29 18.49 -7.09
CA TRP A 75 1.82 18.51 -6.98
C TRP A 75 1.27 17.41 -6.07
N ARG A 76 2.11 16.82 -5.22
CA ARG A 76 1.69 15.78 -4.28
C ARG A 76 0.64 16.32 -3.32
N HIS A 77 -0.36 15.50 -3.04
CA HIS A 77 -1.35 15.84 -2.02
C HIS A 77 -0.66 15.86 -0.63
N PRO A 78 -0.83 16.93 0.19
CA PRO A 78 -0.17 17.05 1.49
C PRO A 78 -0.65 16.00 2.50
N ASP A 79 -1.92 15.59 2.42
CA ASP A 79 -2.54 14.59 3.30
C ASP A 79 -3.30 13.51 2.50
N PRO A 80 -2.60 12.56 1.86
CA PRO A 80 -3.22 11.60 0.94
C PRO A 80 -4.11 10.59 1.68
N TYR A 81 -5.14 10.07 1.02
CA TYR A 81 -5.99 9.05 1.62
C TYR A 81 -5.23 7.75 1.93
N ILE A 82 -5.31 7.32 3.19
CA ILE A 82 -4.79 6.06 3.71
C ILE A 82 -5.96 5.23 4.20
N VAL A 83 -6.04 3.98 3.73
CA VAL A 83 -7.09 3.05 4.18
C VAL A 83 -6.96 2.82 5.69
N PRO A 84 -8.07 2.72 6.44
CA PRO A 84 -8.03 2.80 7.90
C PRO A 84 -7.08 1.81 8.60
N TRP A 85 -6.90 0.60 8.07
CA TRP A 85 -6.08 -0.46 8.67
C TRP A 85 -4.62 -0.49 8.18
N ALA A 86 -4.25 0.29 7.16
CA ALA A 86 -2.87 0.36 6.68
C ALA A 86 -2.02 1.25 7.60
N PRO A 87 -0.68 1.11 7.59
CA PRO A 87 0.21 2.01 8.31
C PRO A 87 -0.13 3.49 8.01
N GLY A 88 -0.30 4.29 9.08
CA GLY A 88 -0.73 5.69 8.99
C GLY A 88 -2.26 5.91 8.92
N GLY A 89 -3.06 4.84 8.85
CA GLY A 89 -4.52 4.92 8.88
C GLY A 89 -5.09 5.00 10.30
N SER A 90 -6.33 5.48 10.43
CA SER A 90 -6.98 5.76 11.72
C SER A 90 -7.28 4.53 12.59
N LYS A 91 -7.27 3.33 12.02
CA LYS A 91 -7.48 2.04 12.71
C LYS A 91 -6.21 1.17 12.72
N PHE A 92 -5.07 1.71 12.29
CA PHE A 92 -3.81 0.97 12.31
C PHE A 92 -3.46 0.57 13.74
N ASN A 93 -3.15 -0.71 13.93
CA ASN A 93 -2.75 -1.27 15.23
C ASN A 93 -3.74 -1.02 16.38
N ARG A 94 -5.04 -0.83 16.07
CA ARG A 94 -6.09 -0.65 17.08
C ARG A 94 -6.33 -1.92 17.92
N ASN A 95 -6.11 -3.09 17.35
CA ASN A 95 -6.22 -4.39 18.01
C ASN A 95 -5.09 -5.34 17.55
N PRO A 96 -3.84 -5.14 18.04
CA PRO A 96 -2.74 -6.03 17.69
C PRO A 96 -3.00 -7.42 18.23
N THR A 97 -2.53 -8.45 17.51
CA THR A 97 -2.50 -9.79 18.05
C THR A 97 -1.64 -9.79 19.33
N PRO A 98 -2.15 -10.31 20.45
CA PRO A 98 -1.42 -10.31 21.70
C PRO A 98 -0.10 -11.10 21.55
N PRO A 99 0.95 -10.74 22.32
CA PRO A 99 2.20 -11.46 22.28
C PRO A 99 2.00 -12.92 22.69
N GLN A 100 2.72 -13.82 22.03
CA GLN A 100 2.67 -15.26 22.28
C GLN A 100 2.86 -15.55 23.78
N GLY A 101 1.94 -16.32 24.38
CA GLY A 101 2.01 -16.72 25.79
C GLY A 101 1.32 -15.79 26.81
N SER A 102 0.66 -14.73 26.35
CA SER A 102 -0.10 -13.81 27.22
C SER A 102 -1.56 -14.21 27.46
N TYR A 103 -2.01 -15.35 26.91
CA TYR A 103 -3.36 -15.84 27.12
C TYR A 103 -3.52 -16.33 28.57
N THR A 104 -4.22 -15.53 29.38
CA THR A 104 -4.73 -15.99 30.67
C THR A 104 -6.08 -16.65 30.42
N ARG A 105 -6.23 -17.90 30.84
CA ARG A 105 -7.55 -18.53 30.88
C ARG A 105 -8.28 -17.96 32.07
N MET A 106 -9.40 -17.30 31.82
CA MET A 106 -10.34 -16.92 32.86
C MET A 106 -11.06 -18.20 33.30
N VAL A 107 -10.79 -18.67 34.52
CA VAL A 107 -11.48 -19.83 35.09
C VAL A 107 -12.47 -19.32 36.13
N ILE A 108 -13.77 -19.60 35.93
CA ILE A 108 -14.81 -19.31 36.91
C ILE A 108 -14.96 -20.55 37.80
N GLY A 109 -14.47 -20.48 39.04
CA GLY A 109 -14.61 -21.55 40.02
C GLY A 109 -15.03 -20.98 41.38
N LYS A 110 -16.06 -21.57 42.01
CA LYS A 110 -16.55 -21.20 43.36
C LYS A 110 -16.70 -19.70 43.62
N GLY A 111 -17.21 -18.94 42.63
CA GLY A 111 -17.48 -17.51 42.78
C GLY A 111 -16.25 -16.60 42.84
N ILE A 112 -15.04 -17.09 42.55
CA ILE A 112 -13.80 -16.30 42.52
C ILE A 112 -13.20 -16.37 41.11
N ILE A 113 -12.81 -15.20 40.57
CA ILE A 113 -12.15 -15.09 39.26
C ILE A 113 -10.66 -15.42 39.45
N HIS A 114 -10.20 -16.53 38.87
CA HIS A 114 -8.78 -16.90 38.85
C HIS A 114 -8.21 -16.71 37.43
N PHE A 115 -7.06 -16.03 37.34
CA PHE A 115 -6.28 -15.89 36.11
C PHE A 115 -5.17 -16.93 36.08
N GLU A 116 -5.34 -18.00 35.29
CA GLU A 116 -4.32 -19.05 35.15
C GLU A 116 -3.49 -18.84 33.88
N ARG A 117 -2.16 -18.91 34.00
CA ARG A 117 -1.22 -18.82 32.87
C ARG A 117 -1.30 -20.11 32.05
N VAL A 118 -1.87 -20.04 30.85
CA VAL A 118 -1.96 -21.21 29.96
C VAL A 118 -0.56 -21.51 29.41
N LYS A 119 0.04 -22.65 29.79
CA LYS A 119 1.25 -23.15 29.12
C LYS A 119 0.86 -23.60 27.71
N HIS A 120 1.35 -22.90 26.69
CA HIS A 120 1.23 -23.32 25.30
C HIS A 120 1.97 -24.65 25.12
N LYS A 121 1.25 -25.77 25.00
CA LYS A 121 1.87 -26.99 24.45
C LYS A 121 1.97 -26.78 22.94
N GLY A 122 3.18 -26.93 22.39
CA GLY A 122 3.50 -26.63 21.00
C GLY A 122 2.58 -27.33 20.01
N GLY A 123 1.61 -26.58 19.50
CA GLY A 123 0.70 -26.98 18.45
C GLY A 123 0.09 -25.71 17.86
N VAL A 124 0.19 -25.56 16.55
CA VAL A 124 -0.39 -24.45 15.78
C VAL A 124 -1.91 -24.62 15.82
N GLY A 125 -2.53 -24.16 16.90
CA GLY A 125 -3.98 -24.13 17.08
C GLY A 125 -4.44 -22.68 17.03
N ILE A 126 -5.04 -22.29 15.91
CA ILE A 126 -5.77 -21.03 15.78
C ILE A 126 -6.88 -21.05 16.84
N PRO A 127 -6.92 -20.13 17.82
CA PRO A 127 -8.06 -20.05 18.71
C PRO A 127 -9.25 -19.55 17.90
N LEU A 128 -10.17 -20.46 17.59
CA LEU A 128 -11.50 -20.17 17.07
C LEU A 128 -12.23 -19.31 18.11
N ILE A 129 -12.23 -17.99 17.93
CA ILE A 129 -13.07 -17.04 18.67
C ILE A 129 -14.03 -16.33 17.69
N LEU A 130 -14.48 -17.04 16.64
CA LEU A 130 -15.32 -16.50 15.57
C LEU A 130 -16.48 -17.42 15.18
N GLU A 131 -17.11 -18.09 16.15
CA GLU A 131 -18.35 -18.87 15.95
C GLU A 131 -19.51 -18.29 16.78
N GLY A 132 -19.65 -16.96 16.80
CA GLY A 132 -20.69 -16.30 17.60
C GLY A 132 -21.07 -14.88 17.17
N CYS A 133 -20.88 -14.54 15.90
CA CYS A 133 -21.42 -13.29 15.34
C CYS A 133 -21.71 -13.48 13.85
N LEU A 134 -22.83 -14.18 13.58
CA LEU A 134 -23.79 -13.92 12.51
C LEU A 134 -25.11 -14.60 12.89
#